data_AF-A0A5A8TUX9-F1
#
_entry.id   AF-A0A5A8TUX9-F1
#
_cell.length_a   1.000
_cell.length_b   1.000
_cell.length_c   1.000
_cell.angle_alpha   90.00
_cell.angle_beta   90.00
_cell.angle_gamma   90.00
#
_symmetry.space_group_name_H-M   'P 1'
#
loop_
_entity.id
_entity.type
_entity.pdbx_description
1 polymer ?
#
loop_
_entity_poly.entity_id
_entity_poly.type
_entity_poly.pdbx_seq_one_letter_code
_entity_poly.pdbx_strand_id
1 'polypeptide(L)'
;MPEPKNFDKNVFINCPLDNDYRQLMIATIFTVKYFKYIPRIALESADSSETRIDKILGLIEQSKFGIHDLSRMISSKKNEHYRMNMPFELGVDYGCKKLKGGIWNSKKILILDKEQYRFRKALSDLSGSDIKSHNDEVNKVI
;
A
#
# COMPACT_ATOMS: atom_id res chain seq x y z
N MET A 1 15.53 13.68 -13.67
CA MET A 1 14.20 13.29 -14.18
C MET A 1 13.21 14.39 -13.80
N PRO A 2 12.25 14.76 -14.66
CA PRO A 2 11.22 15.73 -14.32
C PRO A 2 10.36 15.21 -13.15
N GLU A 3 9.81 16.13 -12.35
CA GLU A 3 8.94 15.74 -11.24
C GLU A 3 7.69 15.01 -11.73
N PRO A 4 7.22 13.96 -11.01
CA PRO A 4 6.03 13.23 -11.41
C PRO A 4 4.78 14.12 -11.40
N LYS A 5 3.97 14.01 -12.45
CA LYS A 5 2.71 14.74 -12.56
C LYS A 5 1.79 14.43 -11.37
N ASN A 6 1.29 15.48 -10.71
CA ASN A 6 0.42 15.39 -9.54
C ASN A 6 1.00 14.60 -8.36
N PHE A 7 2.33 14.54 -8.20
CA PHE A 7 2.99 13.78 -7.13
C PHE A 7 2.35 14.00 -5.75
N ASP A 8 2.12 15.27 -5.38
CA ASP A 8 1.52 15.66 -4.09
C ASP A 8 0.05 15.25 -3.91
N LYS A 9 -0.62 14.76 -4.96
CA LYS A 9 -2.01 14.27 -4.90
C LYS A 9 -2.13 12.77 -5.10
N ASN A 10 -1.09 12.12 -5.60
CA ASN A 10 -1.11 10.69 -5.91
C ASN A 10 -0.93 9.86 -4.63
N VAL A 11 -1.80 8.86 -4.48
CA VAL A 11 -1.84 7.93 -3.35
C VAL A 11 -1.71 6.51 -3.88
N PHE A 12 -0.54 5.89 -3.71
CA PHE A 12 -0.35 4.49 -4.04
C PHE A 12 -1.13 3.62 -3.04
N ILE A 13 -2.02 2.76 -3.54
CA ILE A 13 -2.83 1.85 -2.73
C ILE A 13 -2.37 0.43 -3.00
N ASN A 14 -1.65 -0.11 -2.03
CA ASN A 14 -1.19 -1.50 -1.97
C ASN A 14 -2.11 -2.28 -1.04
N CYS A 15 -3.07 -3.02 -1.59
CA CYS A 15 -4.04 -3.76 -0.78
C CYS A 15 -4.40 -5.11 -1.41
N PRO A 16 -4.99 -6.03 -0.62
CA PRO A 16 -5.54 -7.27 -1.15
C PRO A 16 -6.59 -7.05 -2.24
N LEU A 17 -6.68 -7.99 -3.18
CA LEU A 17 -7.61 -7.96 -4.32
C LEU A 17 -8.61 -9.12 -4.32
N ASP A 18 -8.69 -9.88 -3.22
CA ASP A 18 -9.70 -10.92 -3.07
C ASP A 18 -11.11 -10.34 -2.86
N ASN A 19 -12.12 -11.18 -3.09
CA ASN A 19 -13.53 -10.76 -3.04
C ASN A 19 -13.94 -10.25 -1.65
N ASP A 20 -13.41 -10.83 -0.58
CA ASP A 20 -13.75 -10.47 0.79
C ASP A 20 -13.21 -9.07 1.14
N TYR A 21 -12.06 -8.69 0.56
CA TYR A 21 -11.47 -7.37 0.74
C TYR A 21 -12.08 -6.28 -0.16
N ARG A 22 -12.90 -6.64 -1.16
CA ARG A 22 -13.41 -5.70 -2.18
C ARG A 22 -14.09 -4.46 -1.59
N GLN A 23 -14.90 -4.62 -0.55
CA GLN A 23 -15.61 -3.49 0.09
C GLN A 23 -14.64 -2.53 0.81
N LEU A 24 -13.59 -3.06 1.45
CA LEU A 24 -12.55 -2.25 2.08
C LEU A 24 -11.77 -1.46 1.04
N MET A 25 -11.39 -2.11 -0.07
CA MET A 25 -10.74 -1.43 -1.19
C MET A 25 -11.59 -0.29 -1.74
N ILE A 26 -12.90 -0.51 -1.96
CA ILE A 26 -13.83 0.52 -2.45
C ILE A 26 -13.90 1.69 -1.47
N ALA A 27 -14.02 1.42 -0.16
CA ALA A 27 -14.05 2.47 0.85
C ALA A 27 -12.75 3.28 0.90
N THR A 28 -11.58 2.62 0.81
CA THR A 28 -10.29 3.31 0.73
C THR A 28 -10.21 4.21 -0.50
N ILE A 29 -10.55 3.69 -1.69
CA ILE A 29 -10.56 4.45 -2.94
C ILE A 29 -11.54 5.63 -2.87
N PHE A 30 -12.74 5.39 -2.35
CA PHE A 30 -13.77 6.42 -2.16
C PHE A 30 -13.26 7.53 -1.26
N THR A 31 -12.68 7.20 -0.10
CA THR A 31 -12.15 8.19 0.84
C THR A 31 -11.02 9.02 0.21
N VAL A 32 -10.08 8.37 -0.49
CA VAL A 32 -9.01 9.07 -1.21
C VAL A 32 -9.60 10.05 -2.24
N LYS A 33 -10.57 9.62 -3.04
CA LYS A 33 -11.26 10.47 -4.02
C LYS A 33 -12.06 11.60 -3.36
N TYR A 34 -12.74 11.32 -2.25
CA TYR A 34 -13.55 12.27 -1.49
C TYR A 34 -12.69 13.45 -1.01
N PHE A 35 -11.47 13.16 -0.53
CA PHE A 35 -10.49 14.18 -0.15
C PHE A 35 -9.73 14.79 -1.34
N LYS A 36 -10.19 14.58 -2.59
CA LYS A 36 -9.63 15.13 -3.83
C LYS A 36 -8.20 14.70 -4.14
N TYR A 37 -7.79 13.55 -3.60
CA TYR A 37 -6.56 12.86 -3.98
C TYR A 37 -6.80 11.91 -5.18
N ILE A 38 -5.71 11.42 -5.75
CA ILE A 38 -5.72 10.55 -6.93
C ILE A 38 -5.25 9.16 -6.46
N PRO A 39 -6.16 8.19 -6.28
CA PRO A 39 -5.76 6.82 -5.97
C PRO A 39 -4.99 6.25 -7.17
N ARG A 40 -3.91 5.53 -6.86
CA ARG A 40 -3.00 4.85 -7.78
C ARG A 40 -2.94 3.37 -7.39
N ILE A 41 -3.66 2.49 -8.08
CA ILE A 41 -3.72 1.04 -7.77
C ILE A 41 -3.09 0.21 -8.90
N ALA A 42 -2.48 -0.94 -8.55
CA ALA A 42 -1.83 -1.83 -9.53
C ALA A 42 -2.78 -2.34 -10.65
N LEU A 43 -4.09 -2.27 -10.46
CA LEU A 43 -5.10 -2.61 -11.49
C LEU A 43 -5.24 -1.55 -12.60
N GLU A 44 -4.52 -0.42 -12.54
CA GLU A 44 -4.69 0.72 -13.46
C GLU A 44 -4.21 0.50 -14.91
N SER A 45 -3.37 -0.51 -15.18
CA SER A 45 -2.82 -0.73 -16.52
C SER A 45 -2.82 -2.19 -16.93
N ALA A 46 -3.58 -2.50 -17.98
CA ALA A 46 -3.65 -3.80 -18.64
C ALA A 46 -2.59 -3.97 -19.75
N ASP A 47 -1.50 -3.20 -19.72
CA ASP A 47 -0.43 -3.35 -20.71
C ASP A 47 0.39 -4.62 -20.43
N SER A 48 0.30 -5.61 -21.31
CA SER A 48 1.01 -6.90 -21.17
C SER A 48 2.51 -6.81 -21.46
N SER A 49 3.03 -5.68 -21.95
CA SER A 49 4.44 -5.49 -22.29
C SER A 49 5.32 -5.08 -21.11
N GLU A 50 4.74 -4.51 -20.06
CA GLU A 50 5.44 -4.12 -18.83
C GLU A 50 5.36 -5.19 -17.75
N THR A 51 6.46 -5.43 -17.05
CA THR A 51 6.44 -6.34 -15.89
C THR A 51 5.59 -5.75 -14.78
N ARG A 52 4.92 -6.60 -13.99
CA ARG A 52 4.10 -6.17 -12.85
C ARG A 52 4.92 -5.35 -11.85
N ILE A 53 6.19 -5.69 -11.65
CA ILE A 53 7.05 -4.98 -10.71
C ILE A 53 7.38 -3.57 -11.20
N ASP A 54 7.69 -3.38 -12.48
CA ASP A 54 8.00 -2.06 -13.04
C ASP A 54 6.82 -1.10 -12.90
N LYS A 55 5.60 -1.61 -13.08
CA LYS A 55 4.36 -0.84 -12.84
C LYS A 55 4.25 -0.39 -11.39
N ILE A 56 4.47 -1.29 -10.44
CA ILE A 56 4.42 -0.97 -9.01
C ILE A 56 5.47 0.08 -8.66
N LEU A 57 6.70 -0.08 -9.17
CA LEU A 57 7.77 0.91 -9.02
C LEU A 57 7.33 2.27 -9.56
N GLY A 58 6.77 2.31 -10.77
CA GLY A 58 6.23 3.54 -11.36
C GLY A 58 5.14 4.20 -10.50
N LEU A 59 4.19 3.42 -9.97
CA LEU A 59 3.13 3.93 -9.09
C LEU A 59 3.69 4.49 -7.78
N ILE A 60 4.65 3.80 -7.16
CA ILE A 60 5.37 4.23 -5.95
C ILE A 60 6.12 5.54 -6.20
N GLU A 61 6.84 5.62 -7.31
CA GLU A 61 7.64 6.78 -7.67
C GLU A 61 6.78 8.00 -8.00
N GLN A 62 5.60 7.79 -8.57
CA GLN A 62 4.68 8.86 -8.93
C GLN A 62 3.82 9.35 -7.76
N SER A 63 3.90 8.73 -6.58
CA SER A 63 2.98 8.99 -5.46
C SER A 63 3.69 9.54 -4.22
N LYS A 64 3.19 10.66 -3.67
CA LYS A 64 3.65 11.17 -2.37
C LYS A 64 3.17 10.31 -1.20
N PHE A 65 1.96 9.77 -1.32
CA PHE A 65 1.35 8.99 -0.26
C PHE A 65 1.33 7.51 -0.63
N GLY A 66 1.57 6.65 0.35
CA GLY A 66 1.39 5.20 0.24
C GLY A 66 0.43 4.71 1.32
N ILE A 67 -0.55 3.89 0.94
CA ILE A 67 -1.41 3.14 1.84
C ILE A 67 -1.12 1.66 1.60
N HIS A 68 -0.62 0.97 2.62
CA HIS A 68 -0.23 -0.44 2.53
C HIS A 68 -1.05 -1.25 3.52
N ASP A 69 -1.96 -2.07 3.00
CA ASP A 69 -2.74 -3.00 3.79
C ASP A 69 -2.13 -4.40 3.76
N LEU A 70 -1.82 -4.92 4.95
CA LEU A 70 -1.12 -6.17 5.12
C LEU A 70 -2.01 -7.28 5.69
N SER A 71 -3.33 -7.05 5.73
CA SER A 71 -4.32 -7.91 6.37
C SER A 71 -4.31 -9.37 5.91
N ARG A 72 -3.80 -9.66 4.71
CA ARG A 72 -3.77 -11.00 4.07
C ARG A 72 -2.37 -11.62 3.97
N MET A 73 -1.39 -11.13 4.74
CA MET A 73 -0.02 -11.66 4.69
C MET A 73 0.11 -13.05 5.33
N ILE A 74 -0.78 -13.42 6.25
CA ILE A 74 -0.72 -14.67 7.03
C ILE A 74 -1.45 -15.79 6.30
N SER A 75 -0.78 -16.94 6.23
CA SER A 75 -1.36 -18.20 5.78
C SER A 75 -2.42 -18.70 6.78
N SER A 76 -3.60 -19.06 6.27
CA SER A 76 -4.73 -19.53 7.08
C SER A 76 -4.74 -21.06 7.27
N LYS A 77 -3.95 -21.78 6.47
CA LYS A 77 -3.92 -23.25 6.44
C LYS A 77 -2.50 -23.80 6.48
N LYS A 78 -2.33 -24.99 7.06
CA LYS A 78 -1.07 -25.74 6.96
C LYS A 78 -0.74 -25.96 5.47
N ASN A 79 0.50 -25.64 5.09
CA ASN A 79 1.01 -25.67 3.71
C ASN A 79 0.43 -24.63 2.73
N GLU A 80 -0.35 -23.65 3.19
CA GLU A 80 -0.67 -22.47 2.36
C GLU A 80 0.50 -21.48 2.39
N HIS A 81 0.87 -20.94 1.23
CA HIS A 81 1.97 -19.99 1.10
C HIS A 81 1.58 -18.62 1.67
N TYR A 82 2.49 -18.00 2.43
CA TYR A 82 2.34 -16.62 2.89
C TYR A 82 2.37 -15.65 1.71
N ARG A 83 1.45 -14.69 1.67
CA ARG A 83 1.44 -13.64 0.64
C ARG A 83 2.38 -12.51 1.05
N MET A 84 3.61 -12.57 0.55
CA MET A 84 4.66 -11.58 0.86
C MET A 84 4.70 -10.37 -0.07
N ASN A 85 3.83 -10.32 -1.09
CA ASN A 85 3.81 -9.20 -2.05
C ASN A 85 3.53 -7.86 -1.36
N MET A 86 2.50 -7.77 -0.51
CA MET A 86 2.16 -6.49 0.14
C MET A 86 3.28 -5.99 1.08
N PRO A 87 3.90 -6.86 1.93
CA PRO A 87 5.12 -6.48 2.67
C PRO A 87 6.29 -6.06 1.79
N PHE A 88 6.51 -6.75 0.67
CA PHE A 88 7.58 -6.41 -0.28
C PHE A 88 7.36 -5.02 -0.89
N GLU A 89 6.16 -4.73 -1.38
CA GLU A 89 5.79 -3.42 -1.95
C GLU A 89 5.90 -2.29 -0.91
N LEU A 90 5.56 -2.55 0.35
CA LEU A 90 5.83 -1.62 1.48
C LEU A 90 7.32 -1.37 1.67
N GLY A 91 8.15 -2.41 1.65
CA GLY A 91 9.60 -2.29 1.78
C GLY A 91 10.20 -1.43 0.66
N VAL A 92 9.72 -1.60 -0.57
CA VAL A 92 10.12 -0.79 -1.72
C VAL A 92 9.69 0.67 -1.56
N ASP A 93 8.45 0.94 -1.13
CA ASP A 93 7.97 2.31 -0.91
C ASP A 93 8.74 3.03 0.22
N TYR A 94 9.04 2.30 1.29
CA TYR A 94 9.89 2.77 2.39
C TYR A 94 11.32 3.06 1.91
N GLY A 95 11.91 2.16 1.11
CA GLY A 95 13.21 2.36 0.47
C GLY A 95 13.22 3.60 -0.42
N CYS A 96 12.18 3.79 -1.24
CA CYS A 96 12.00 4.99 -2.07
C CYS A 96 12.00 6.25 -1.20
N LYS A 97 11.27 6.26 -0.08
CA LYS A 97 11.27 7.38 0.87
C LYS A 97 12.64 7.66 1.50
N LYS A 98 13.40 6.63 1.86
CA LYS A 98 14.62 6.78 2.67
C LYS A 98 15.89 6.94 1.85
N LEU A 99 15.94 6.35 0.67
CA LEU A 99 17.17 6.16 -0.10
C LEU A 99 17.17 6.92 -1.43
N LYS A 100 16.00 7.24 -2.01
CA LYS A 100 15.93 7.88 -3.34
C LYS A 100 16.30 9.37 -3.33
N GLY A 101 16.11 10.06 -2.21
CA GLY A 101 16.39 11.49 -2.10
C GLY A 101 15.30 12.41 -2.68
N GLY A 102 15.61 13.69 -2.86
CA GLY A 102 14.74 14.67 -3.51
C GLY A 102 13.33 14.79 -2.90
N ILE A 103 12.32 14.92 -3.76
CA ILE A 103 10.91 15.02 -3.34
C ILE A 103 10.40 13.76 -2.63
N TRP A 104 11.01 12.59 -2.88
CA TRP A 104 10.58 11.31 -2.30
C TRP A 104 10.87 11.21 -0.80
N ASN A 105 11.82 12.00 -0.27
CA ASN A 105 12.04 12.13 1.18
C ASN A 105 10.78 12.62 1.92
N SER A 106 9.90 13.35 1.23
CA SER A 106 8.65 13.89 1.80
C SER A 106 7.51 12.86 1.85
N LYS A 107 7.70 11.66 1.28
CA LYS A 107 6.66 10.64 1.22
C LYS A 107 6.08 10.30 2.59
N LYS A 108 4.78 10.03 2.63
CA LYS A 108 4.06 9.61 3.84
C LYS A 108 3.43 8.25 3.58
N ILE A 109 3.65 7.32 4.51
CA ILE A 109 3.22 5.93 4.39
C ILE A 109 2.29 5.65 5.56
N LEU A 110 1.09 5.17 5.25
CA LEU A 110 0.11 4.66 6.19
C LEU A 110 0.09 3.13 6.05
N ILE A 111 0.30 2.43 7.16
CA ILE A 111 0.27 0.97 7.22
C ILE A 111 -1.04 0.56 7.91
N LEU A 112 -1.78 -0.32 7.26
CA LEU A 112 -3.04 -0.87 7.72
C LEU A 112 -2.89 -2.37 7.97
N ASP A 113 -3.58 -2.88 8.98
CA ASP A 113 -3.68 -4.31 9.24
C ASP A 113 -5.08 -4.65 9.78
N LYS A 114 -5.49 -5.91 9.62
CA LYS A 114 -6.75 -6.39 10.19
C LYS A 114 -6.72 -6.34 11.71
N GLU A 115 -5.62 -6.74 12.32
CA GLU A 115 -5.48 -6.93 13.77
C GLU A 115 -4.37 -6.05 14.35
N GLN A 116 -4.59 -5.57 15.58
CA GLN A 116 -3.61 -4.75 16.28
C GLN A 116 -2.37 -5.58 16.65
N TYR A 117 -1.18 -5.00 16.49
CA TYR A 117 0.12 -5.58 16.86
C TYR A 117 0.54 -6.87 16.14
N ARG A 118 -0.28 -7.38 15.22
CA ARG A 118 0.02 -8.61 14.46
C ARG A 118 1.25 -8.44 13.58
N PHE A 119 1.31 -7.34 12.84
CA PHE A 119 2.46 -6.96 12.04
C PHE A 119 3.75 -6.74 12.85
N ARG A 120 3.67 -6.27 14.11
CA ARG A 120 4.89 -6.04 14.94
C ARG A 120 5.69 -7.33 15.19
N LYS A 121 5.03 -8.49 15.16
CA LYS A 121 5.70 -9.79 15.29
C LYS A 121 6.50 -10.16 14.03
N ALA A 122 6.06 -9.71 12.86
CA ALA A 122 6.66 -10.06 11.57
C ALA A 122 7.70 -9.02 11.10
N LEU A 123 7.51 -7.74 11.43
CA LEU A 123 8.37 -6.64 11.01
C LEU A 123 8.66 -5.70 12.20
N SER A 124 9.40 -6.24 13.18
CA SER A 124 9.75 -5.54 14.43
C SER A 124 10.53 -4.25 14.20
N ASP A 125 11.30 -4.14 13.12
CA ASP A 125 12.07 -2.94 12.80
C ASP A 125 11.18 -1.75 12.42
N LEU A 126 9.91 -2.01 12.07
CA LEU A 126 8.89 -1.00 11.78
C LEU A 126 7.95 -0.74 12.97
N SER A 127 8.23 -1.31 14.15
CA SER A 127 7.36 -1.27 15.35
C SER A 127 7.11 0.13 15.92
N GLY A 128 7.92 1.12 15.56
CA GLY A 128 7.73 2.54 15.88
C GLY A 128 6.79 3.31 14.93
N SER A 129 6.21 2.65 13.93
CA SER A 129 5.18 3.24 13.07
C SER A 129 3.80 2.96 13.68
N ASP A 130 2.96 3.99 13.82
CA ASP A 130 1.57 3.81 14.22
C ASP A 130 0.81 3.10 13.10
N ILE A 131 0.37 1.87 13.39
CA ILE A 131 -0.42 1.04 12.48
C ILE A 131 -1.88 1.22 12.85
N LYS A 132 -2.72 1.52 11.86
CA LYS A 132 -4.16 1.59 12.05
C LYS A 132 -4.76 0.20 11.79
N SER A 133 -5.50 -0.29 12.76
CA SER A 133 -6.22 -1.56 12.63
C SER A 133 -7.68 -1.32 12.25
N HIS A 134 -8.20 -2.13 11.34
CA HIS A 134 -9.55 -1.94 10.81
C HIS A 134 -10.51 -3.10 11.10
N ASN A 135 -10.05 -4.23 11.66
CA ASN A 135 -10.88 -5.39 12.02
C ASN A 135 -11.73 -5.98 10.88
N ASP A 136 -11.30 -5.81 9.62
CA ASP A 136 -12.13 -6.08 8.43
C ASP A 136 -13.45 -5.28 8.37
N GLU A 137 -13.58 -4.17 9.11
CA GLU A 137 -14.74 -3.29 9.09
C GLU A 137 -14.54 -2.11 8.13
N VAL A 138 -15.47 -1.96 7.18
CA VAL A 138 -15.39 -0.96 6.09
C VAL A 138 -15.29 0.47 6.62
N ASN A 139 -16.04 0.82 7.66
CA ASN A 139 -16.04 2.15 8.28
C ASN A 139 -14.79 2.45 9.12
N LYS A 140 -13.90 1.47 9.32
CA LYS A 140 -12.64 1.61 10.09
C LYS A 140 -11.39 1.51 9.21
N VAL A 141 -11.54 1.24 7.91
CA VAL A 141 -10.41 0.93 7.02
C VAL A 141 -9.39 2.06 6.92
N ILE A 142 -9.84 3.32 6.89
CA ILE A 142 -8.96 4.49 6.74
C ILE A 142 -9.45 5.70 7.51
#